data_AF-A0AAW6TXP4-F1
#
_entry.id   AF-A0AAW6TXP4-F1
#
_cell.length_a   1.000
_cell.length_b   1.000
_cell.length_c   1.000
_cell.angle_alpha   90.00
_cell.angle_beta   90.00
_cell.angle_gamma   90.00
#
_symmetry.space_group_name_H-M   'P 1'
#
loop_
_entity.id
_entity.type
_entity.pdbx_description
1 polymer ?
#
loop_
_entity_poly.entity_id
_entity_poly.type
_entity_poly.pdbx_seq_one_letter_code
_entity_poly.pdbx_strand_id
1 'polypeptide(L)'
;MGIPQLLVFTTVYFLCMVVDVGLFFLMIRALVLRWPTWWLVGFDAAGRRLIDGLLLRINNLWYGVFHTHLSDKGQLIAAIVLFYLAWLAVHSSTSVVR
;
A
#
# COMPACT_ATOMS: atom_id res chain seq x y z
N MET A 1 23.92 17.86 12.86
CA MET A 1 23.55 16.89 11.81
C MET A 1 23.63 17.59 10.46
N GLY A 2 24.28 16.99 9.47
CA GLY A 2 24.52 17.65 8.18
C GLY A 2 23.23 17.84 7.39
N ILE A 3 23.09 18.97 6.71
CA ILE A 3 22.01 19.27 5.74
C ILE A 3 21.66 18.09 4.81
N PRO A 4 22.61 17.28 4.28
CA PRO A 4 22.25 16.13 3.44
C PRO A 4 21.55 14.98 4.17
N GLN A 5 21.85 14.76 5.45
CA GLN A 5 21.19 13.69 6.22
C GLN A 5 19.71 14.02 6.47
N LEU A 6 19.43 15.30 6.74
CA LEU A 6 18.06 15.78 6.99
C LEU A 6 17.17 15.59 5.76
N LEU A 7 17.68 15.90 4.56
CA LEU A 7 16.99 15.67 3.29
C LEU A 7 16.66 14.19 3.04
N VAL A 8 17.60 13.28 3.35
CA VAL A 8 17.37 11.84 3.20
C VAL A 8 16.27 11.38 4.15
N PHE A 9 16.31 11.79 5.43
CA PHE A 9 15.26 11.45 6.39
C PHE A 9 13.89 11.99 5.97
N THR A 10 13.80 13.24 5.51
CA THR A 10 12.52 13.80 5.05
C THR A 10 11.97 13.07 3.83
N THR A 11 12.83 12.67 2.90
CA THR A 11 12.43 11.93 1.70
C THR A 11 11.91 10.54 2.04
N VAL A 12 12.62 9.82 2.93
CA VAL A 12 12.17 8.50 3.42
C VAL A 12 10.84 8.64 4.17
N TYR A 13 10.70 9.68 5.00
CA TYR A 13 9.46 9.93 5.74
C TYR A 13 8.27 10.24 4.82
N PHE A 14 8.50 11.04 3.77
CA PHE A 14 7.49 11.34 2.76
C PHE A 14 7.05 10.08 2.01
N LEU A 15 8.00 9.22 1.63
CA LEU A 15 7.71 7.93 1.02
C LEU A 15 6.88 7.03 1.95
N CYS A 16 7.19 7.01 3.25
CA CYS A 16 6.41 6.26 4.24
C CYS A 16 4.97 6.78 4.32
N MET A 17 4.78 8.10 4.38
CA MET A 17 3.46 8.73 4.35
C MET A 17 2.66 8.31 3.11
N VAL A 18 3.27 8.29 1.93
CA VAL A 18 2.60 7.85 0.69
C VAL A 18 2.22 6.36 0.77
N VAL A 19 3.07 5.52 1.35
CA VAL A 19 2.79 4.09 1.58
C VAL A 19 1.63 3.91 2.56
N ASP A 20 1.60 4.65 3.67
CA ASP A 20 0.50 4.63 4.65
C ASP A 20 -0.83 5.07 4.04
N VAL A 21 -0.82 6.13 3.23
CA VAL A 21 -2.02 6.58 2.51
C VAL A 21 -2.50 5.48 1.54
N GLY A 22 -1.59 4.83 0.81
CA GLY A 22 -1.92 3.70 -0.06
C GLY A 22 -2.55 2.54 0.70
N LEU A 23 -1.98 2.16 1.85
CA LEU A 23 -2.50 1.16 2.78
C LEU A 23 -3.91 1.49 3.25
N PHE A 24 -4.15 2.74 3.63
CA PHE A 24 -5.45 3.20 4.07
C PHE A 24 -6.52 2.98 3.01
N PHE A 25 -6.27 3.40 1.76
CA PHE A 25 -7.21 3.17 0.66
C PHE A 25 -7.43 1.68 0.36
N LEU A 26 -6.37 0.86 0.49
CA LEU A 26 -6.46 -0.58 0.27
C LEU A 26 -7.30 -1.28 1.34
N MET A 27 -7.15 -0.83 2.58
CA MET A 27 -7.94 -1.28 3.72
C MET A 27 -9.40 -0.85 3.58
N ILE A 28 -9.66 0.38 3.11
CA ILE A 28 -11.01 0.84 2.76
C ILE A 28 -11.65 -0.05 1.69
N ARG A 29 -10.93 -0.40 0.62
CA ARG A 29 -11.45 -1.30 -0.43
C ARG A 29 -11.78 -2.68 0.12
N ALA A 30 -10.95 -3.23 0.99
CA ALA A 30 -11.24 -4.48 1.70
C ALA A 30 -12.46 -4.36 2.61
N LEU A 31 -12.63 -3.22 3.27
CA LEU A 31 -13.78 -2.92 4.12
C LEU A 31 -15.07 -2.78 3.29
N VAL A 32 -15.01 -2.12 2.13
CA VAL A 32 -16.14 -1.99 1.18
C VAL A 32 -16.58 -3.36 0.66
N LEU A 33 -15.62 -4.24 0.35
CA LEU A 33 -15.89 -5.63 -0.06
C LEU A 33 -16.65 -6.42 1.01
N ARG A 34 -16.42 -6.12 2.28
CA ARG A 34 -17.08 -6.78 3.42
C ARG A 34 -18.40 -6.07 3.81
N TRP A 35 -18.42 -4.74 3.79
CA TRP A 35 -19.50 -3.85 4.26
C TRP A 35 -19.72 -2.70 3.27
N PRO A 36 -20.42 -2.95 2.15
CA PRO A 36 -20.66 -1.93 1.13
C PRO A 36 -21.69 -0.91 1.64
N THR A 37 -21.22 0.17 2.24
CA THR A 37 -22.05 1.32 2.63
C THR A 37 -21.86 2.45 1.63
N TRP A 38 -22.93 3.20 1.36
CA TRP A 38 -22.95 4.24 0.31
C TRP A 38 -21.82 5.27 0.45
N TRP A 39 -21.49 5.67 1.68
CA TRP A 39 -20.39 6.59 1.96
C TRP A 39 -19.01 5.97 1.65
N LEU A 40 -18.81 4.72 2.04
CA LEU A 40 -17.58 3.95 1.80
C LEU A 40 -17.37 3.64 0.31
N VAL A 41 -18.44 3.37 -0.44
CA VAL A 41 -18.39 3.17 -1.90
C VAL A 41 -18.03 4.47 -2.62
N GLY A 42 -18.56 5.61 -2.18
CA GLY A 42 -18.17 6.92 -2.71
C GLY A 42 -16.69 7.24 -2.47
N PHE A 43 -16.18 6.89 -1.29
CA PHE A 43 -14.76 7.05 -0.96
C PHE A 43 -13.85 6.09 -1.76
N ASP A 44 -14.25 4.82 -1.91
CA ASP A 44 -13.56 3.84 -2.78
C ASP A 44 -13.50 4.34 -4.23
N ALA A 45 -14.60 4.90 -4.75
CA ALA A 45 -14.65 5.40 -6.12
C ALA A 45 -13.62 6.53 -6.37
N ALA A 46 -13.37 7.40 -5.38
CA ALA A 46 -12.35 8.43 -5.48
C ALA A 46 -10.93 7.85 -5.49
N GLY A 47 -10.67 6.82 -4.68
CA GLY A 47 -9.37 6.13 -4.59
C GLY A 47 -9.15 5.03 -5.62
N ARG A 48 -10.19 4.66 -6.40
CA ARG A 48 -10.20 3.46 -7.24
C ARG A 48 -9.06 3.43 -8.25
N ARG A 49 -8.80 4.54 -8.95
CA ARG A 49 -7.70 4.62 -9.92
C ARG A 49 -6.33 4.39 -9.29
N LEU A 50 -6.12 4.90 -8.07
CA LEU A 50 -4.87 4.71 -7.34
C LEU A 50 -4.68 3.24 -6.99
N ILE A 51 -5.72 2.60 -6.43
CA ILE A 51 -5.67 1.21 -6.01
C ILE A 51 -5.59 0.26 -7.21
N ASP A 52 -6.34 0.49 -8.28
CA ASP A 52 -6.26 -0.33 -9.50
C ASP A 52 -4.87 -0.26 -10.13
N GLY A 53 -4.25 0.93 -10.18
CA GLY A 53 -2.87 1.08 -10.63
C GLY A 53 -1.87 0.32 -9.74
N LEU A 54 -2.10 0.33 -8.42
CA LEU A 54 -1.28 -0.40 -7.46
C LEU A 54 -1.41 -1.92 -7.62
N LEU A 55 -2.64 -2.42 -7.73
CA LEU A 55 -2.95 -3.85 -7.93
C LEU A 55 -2.39 -4.34 -9.25
N LEU A 56 -2.49 -3.54 -10.32
CA LEU A 56 -1.89 -3.86 -11.61
C LEU A 56 -0.37 -4.01 -11.51
N ARG A 57 0.29 -3.11 -10.78
CA ARG A 57 1.75 -3.15 -10.60
C ARG A 57 2.19 -4.37 -9.79
N ILE A 58 1.42 -4.74 -8.78
CA ILE A 58 1.62 -5.95 -7.98
C ILE A 58 1.38 -7.20 -8.82
N ASN A 59 0.31 -7.24 -9.62
CA ASN A 59 0.04 -8.36 -10.52
C ASN A 59 1.14 -8.51 -11.58
N ASN A 60 1.68 -7.42 -12.12
CA ASN A 60 2.80 -7.46 -13.05
C ASN A 60 4.09 -7.98 -12.40
N LEU A 61 4.39 -7.54 -11.17
CA LEU A 61 5.53 -8.07 -10.40
C LEU A 61 5.34 -9.56 -10.12
N TRP A 62 4.15 -9.96 -9.70
CA TRP A 62 3.83 -11.36 -9.41
C TRP A 62 3.91 -12.24 -10.65
N TYR A 63 3.37 -11.76 -11.78
CA TYR A 63 3.47 -12.44 -13.06
C TYR A 63 4.93 -12.61 -13.49
N GLY A 64 5.78 -11.60 -13.29
CA GLY A 64 7.21 -11.70 -13.57
C GLY A 64 7.92 -12.80 -12.76
N VAL A 65 7.47 -13.05 -11.52
CA VAL A 65 8.08 -14.07 -10.62
C VAL A 65 7.47 -15.44 -10.81
N PHE A 66 6.14 -15.54 -10.85
CA PHE A 66 5.39 -16.80 -10.79
C PHE A 66 4.68 -17.17 -12.11
N HIS A 67 4.76 -16.32 -13.14
CA HIS A 67 4.14 -16.52 -14.47
C HIS A 67 2.63 -16.88 -14.41
N THR A 68 1.97 -16.47 -13.34
CA THR A 68 0.57 -16.78 -13.05
C THR A 68 -0.14 -15.49 -12.64
N HIS A 69 -1.36 -15.31 -13.13
CA HIS A 69 -2.20 -14.18 -12.74
C HIS A 69 -2.93 -14.50 -11.44
N LEU A 70 -2.87 -13.57 -10.50
CA LEU A 70 -3.68 -13.63 -9.28
C LEU A 70 -5.13 -13.27 -9.62
N SER A 71 -6.09 -14.04 -9.09
CA SER A 71 -7.52 -13.68 -9.06
C SER A 71 -7.71 -12.32 -8.35
N ASP A 72 -8.75 -11.55 -8.68
CA ASP A 72 -9.00 -10.22 -8.10
C ASP A 72 -8.95 -10.19 -6.56
N LYS A 73 -9.52 -11.22 -5.91
CA LYS A 73 -9.45 -11.38 -4.45
C LYS A 73 -8.02 -11.67 -3.97
N GLY A 74 -7.28 -12.47 -4.74
CA GLY A 74 -5.89 -12.80 -4.49
C GLY A 74 -4.96 -11.60 -4.65
N GLN A 75 -5.20 -10.73 -5.64
CA GLN A 75 -4.44 -9.49 -5.81
C GLN A 75 -4.63 -8.55 -4.62
N LEU A 76 -5.86 -8.44 -4.12
CA LEU A 76 -6.17 -7.65 -2.93
C LEU A 76 -5.47 -8.20 -1.69
N ILE A 77 -5.52 -9.51 -1.45
CA ILE A 77 -4.84 -10.14 -0.31
C ILE A 77 -3.32 -9.99 -0.45
N ALA A 78 -2.75 -10.26 -1.62
CA ALA A 78 -1.33 -10.12 -1.89
C ALA A 78 -0.88 -8.67 -1.68
N ALA A 79 -1.68 -7.69 -2.11
CA ALA A 79 -1.39 -6.28 -1.89
C ALA A 79 -1.44 -5.88 -0.42
N ILE A 80 -2.43 -6.35 0.34
CA ILE A 80 -2.50 -6.13 1.80
C ILE A 80 -1.27 -6.73 2.48
N VAL A 81 -0.93 -7.98 2.17
CA VAL A 81 0.22 -8.68 2.79
C VAL A 81 1.53 -7.98 2.45
N LEU A 82 1.74 -7.62 1.18
CA LEU A 82 2.97 -6.98 0.72
C LEU A 82 3.13 -5.58 1.32
N PHE A 83 2.05 -4.80 1.38
CA PHE A 83 2.07 -3.51 2.06
C PHE A 83 2.24 -3.63 3.57
N TYR A 84 1.62 -4.62 4.21
CA TYR A 84 1.77 -4.85 5.64
C TYR A 84 3.21 -5.24 6.00
N LEU A 85 3.86 -6.06 5.17
CA LEU A 85 5.28 -6.39 5.30
C LEU A 85 6.17 -5.16 5.10
N ALA A 86 5.88 -4.32 4.10
CA ALA A 86 6.59 -3.07 3.88
C ALA A 86 6.44 -2.11 5.07
N TRP A 87 5.23 -2.01 5.63
CA TRP A 87 4.94 -1.23 6.82
C TRP A 87 5.71 -1.75 8.04
N LEU A 88 5.71 -3.07 8.29
CA LEU A 88 6.48 -3.71 9.36
C LEU A 88 7.99 -3.44 9.23
N ALA A 89 8.54 -3.53 8.01
CA ALA A 89 9.95 -3.25 7.76
C ALA A 89 10.30 -1.78 8.04
N VAL A 90 9.43 -0.85 7.64
CA VAL A 90 9.60 0.58 7.91
C VAL A 90 9.48 0.88 9.41
N HIS A 91 8.45 0.34 10.06
CA HIS A 91 8.17 0.65 11.46
C HIS A 91 9.21 0.01 12.39
N SER A 92 9.65 -1.23 12.11
CA SER A 92 10.77 -1.86 12.83
C SER A 92 12.06 -1.04 12.71
N SER A 93 12.33 -0.48 11.53
CA SER A 93 13.49 0.40 11.31
C SER A 93 13.42 1.69 12.12
N THR A 94 12.22 2.25 12.36
CA THR A 94 12.04 3.43 13.21
C THR A 94 12.12 3.15 14.70
N SER A 95 11.78 1.93 15.15
CA SER A 95 11.91 1.53 16.57
C SER A 95 13.34 1.26 17.00
N VAL A 96 14.23 0.90 16.07
CA VAL A 96 15.67 0.66 16.33
C VAL A 96 16.46 1.97 16.51
N VAL A 97 15.88 3.10 16.07
CA VAL A 97 16.51 4.44 16.14
C VAL A 97 16.09 5.23 17.38
N ARG A 98 15.25 4.66 18.27
CA ARG A 98 14.93 5.24 19.58
C ARG A 98 15.87 4.78 20.67
#